data_AF-M8BWV8-F1
#
_entry.id   AF-M8BWV8-F1
#
_cell.length_a   1.000
_cell.length_b   1.000
_cell.length_c   1.000
_cell.angle_alpha   90.00
_cell.angle_beta   90.00
_cell.angle_gamma   90.00
#
_symmetry.space_group_name_H-M   'P 1'
#
loop_
_entity.id
_entity.type
_entity.pdbx_description
1 polymer ?
#
loop_
_entity_poly.entity_id
_entity_poly.type
_entity_poly.pdbx_seq_one_letter_code
_entity_poly.pdbx_strand_id
1 'polypeptide(L)'
;MSRDFTWIQALGIRFVDHRLYMGAQKTSKWNNDIDRLELAFDGALIDIATDIGAQWQSTVVPALTITRTSMANGVRVELKGVFDIMTKVVPITEEDSRIYNYDVTEDDSLAHLDIGFKFYGLTDNVHGILGQTYRSDYINKLNVSSSMPVMGGVASYVTSDIFATDCKVARFGHNGDISMITARAN
;
A
#
# COMPACT_ATOMS: atom_id res chain seq x y z
N MET A 1 -6.11 -25.97 6.07
CA MET A 1 -7.13 -24.91 5.89
C MET A 1 -6.38 -23.62 5.61
N SER A 2 -6.70 -22.90 4.52
CA SER A 2 -6.24 -21.51 4.37
C SER A 2 -7.17 -20.63 5.20
N ARG A 3 -6.59 -19.75 6.01
CA ARG A 3 -7.33 -18.70 6.72
C ARG A 3 -7.42 -17.50 5.78
N ASP A 4 -8.62 -16.94 5.63
CA ASP A 4 -8.85 -15.76 4.81
C ASP A 4 -8.63 -14.51 5.68
N PHE A 5 -7.42 -13.95 5.63
CA PHE A 5 -7.09 -12.71 6.31
C PHE A 5 -7.56 -11.51 5.51
N THR A 6 -8.12 -10.51 6.18
CA THR A 6 -8.55 -9.26 5.55
C THR A 6 -7.44 -8.20 5.51
N TRP A 7 -6.26 -8.52 6.05
CA TRP A 7 -5.14 -7.60 6.18
C TRP A 7 -4.28 -7.51 4.91
N ILE A 8 -3.70 -6.33 4.68
CA ILE A 8 -2.87 -6.06 3.51
C ILE A 8 -1.46 -6.58 3.77
N GLN A 9 -1.02 -7.60 3.01
CA GLN A 9 0.33 -8.16 3.15
C GLN A 9 1.37 -7.46 2.27
N ALA A 10 0.93 -6.93 1.12
CA ALA A 10 1.79 -6.27 0.17
C ALA A 10 1.03 -5.24 -0.66
N LEU A 11 1.78 -4.28 -1.20
CA LEU A 11 1.34 -3.27 -2.15
C LEU A 11 2.19 -3.37 -3.42
N GLY A 12 1.51 -3.42 -4.56
CA GLY A 12 2.11 -3.16 -5.86
C GLY A 12 1.69 -1.78 -6.34
N ILE A 13 2.64 -0.87 -6.51
CA ILE A 13 2.40 0.50 -6.96
C ILE A 13 2.99 0.64 -8.35
N ARG A 14 2.16 1.08 -9.31
CA ARG A 14 2.56 1.36 -10.68
C ARG A 14 2.41 2.84 -10.98
N PHE A 15 3.42 3.43 -11.60
CA PHE A 15 3.38 4.81 -12.08
C PHE A 15 4.33 4.94 -13.27
N VAL A 16 3.87 5.60 -14.33
CA VAL A 16 4.58 5.63 -15.62
C VAL A 16 4.92 4.18 -16.03
N ASP A 17 6.19 3.87 -16.23
CA ASP A 17 6.69 2.54 -16.59
C ASP A 17 7.36 1.81 -15.41
N HIS A 18 7.26 2.36 -14.21
CA HIS A 18 7.93 1.86 -13.01
C HIS A 18 7.00 1.06 -12.09
N ARG A 19 7.60 0.18 -11.31
CA ARG A 19 6.95 -0.71 -10.35
C ARG A 19 7.64 -0.59 -9.00
N LEU A 20 6.87 -0.28 -7.96
CA LEU A 20 7.34 -0.30 -6.58
C LEU A 20 6.56 -1.34 -5.79
N TYR A 21 7.29 -2.27 -5.18
CA TYR A 21 6.80 -3.29 -4.27
C TYR A 21 7.06 -2.87 -2.82
N MET A 22 6.07 -3.09 -1.96
CA MET A 22 6.21 -2.98 -0.51
C MET A 22 5.50 -4.16 0.13
N GLY A 23 6.18 -4.94 0.96
CA GLY A 23 5.64 -6.15 1.57
C GLY A 23 5.97 -6.28 3.05
N ALA A 24 5.11 -7.00 3.77
CA ALA A 24 5.38 -7.49 5.11
C ALA A 24 5.92 -8.93 5.02
N GLN A 25 7.15 -9.15 5.47
CA GLN A 25 7.73 -10.47 5.58
C GLN A 25 7.01 -11.28 6.66
N LYS A 26 6.74 -12.55 6.35
CA LYS A 26 6.16 -13.48 7.33
C LYS A 26 7.08 -13.64 8.53
N THR A 27 6.49 -13.82 9.70
CA THR A 27 7.20 -14.21 10.90
C THR A 27 6.43 -15.31 11.62
N SER A 28 7.13 -16.10 12.44
CA SER A 28 6.51 -17.01 13.40
C SER A 28 6.32 -16.31 14.74
N LYS A 29 7.31 -15.50 15.15
CA LYS A 29 7.28 -14.72 16.39
C LYS A 29 7.55 -13.25 16.11
N TRP A 30 6.73 -12.37 16.66
CA TRP A 30 6.94 -10.93 16.52
C TRP A 30 8.10 -10.46 17.39
N ASN A 31 8.93 -9.59 16.83
CA ASN A 31 9.94 -8.82 17.56
C ASN A 31 10.02 -7.44 16.93
N ASN A 32 9.81 -6.39 17.75
CA ASN A 32 9.81 -5.00 17.31
C ASN A 32 11.15 -4.54 16.69
N ASP A 33 12.25 -5.21 17.04
CA ASP A 33 13.60 -4.85 16.61
C ASP A 33 14.01 -5.54 15.30
N ILE A 34 13.24 -6.52 14.82
CA ILE A 34 13.51 -7.20 13.56
C ILE A 34 12.73 -6.50 12.45
N ASP A 35 13.44 -5.99 11.45
CA ASP A 35 12.82 -5.41 10.28
C ASP A 35 12.19 -6.50 9.39
N ARG A 36 10.92 -6.30 9.06
CA ARG A 36 10.09 -7.19 8.22
C ARG A 36 9.57 -6.48 6.99
N LEU A 37 10.10 -5.29 6.68
CA LEU A 37 9.81 -4.63 5.41
C LEU A 37 10.57 -5.29 4.27
N GLU A 38 9.85 -5.58 3.20
CA GLU A 38 10.44 -5.93 1.91
C GLU A 38 10.11 -4.84 0.91
N LEU A 39 11.14 -4.27 0.28
CA LEU A 39 11.00 -3.16 -0.66
C LEU A 39 11.73 -3.53 -1.95
N ALA A 40 11.09 -3.30 -3.10
CA ALA A 40 11.74 -3.47 -4.40
C ALA A 40 11.24 -2.43 -5.40
N PHE A 41 12.15 -1.90 -6.22
CA PHE A 41 11.83 -0.97 -7.30
C PHE A 41 12.33 -1.54 -8.63
N ASP A 42 11.41 -1.66 -9.58
CA ASP A 42 11.61 -2.34 -10.88
C ASP A 42 12.21 -3.75 -10.74
N GLY A 43 11.83 -4.46 -9.68
CA GLY A 43 12.31 -5.80 -9.36
C GLY A 43 13.68 -5.86 -8.66
N ALA A 44 14.38 -4.72 -8.51
CA ALA A 44 15.59 -4.65 -7.72
C ALA A 44 15.27 -4.34 -6.25
N LEU A 45 15.86 -5.11 -5.33
CA LEU A 45 15.68 -4.88 -3.88
C LEU A 45 16.20 -3.50 -3.47
N ILE A 46 15.44 -2.84 -2.61
CA ILE A 46 15.85 -1.59 -1.98
C ILE A 46 16.37 -1.91 -0.58
N ASP A 47 17.61 -1.52 -0.32
CA ASP A 47 18.19 -1.54 1.01
C ASP A 47 18.30 -0.09 1.54
N ILE A 48 17.87 0.10 2.78
CA ILE A 48 17.88 1.39 3.47
C ILE A 48 18.39 1.11 4.88
N ALA A 49 19.42 1.86 5.29
CA ALA A 49 19.93 1.82 6.65
C ALA A 49 18.79 1.96 7.67
N THR A 50 18.94 1.31 8.82
CA THR A 50 17.90 1.23 9.86
C THR A 50 17.86 2.47 10.76
N ASP A 51 18.56 3.55 10.42
CA ASP A 51 18.51 4.80 11.16
C ASP A 51 17.24 5.59 10.83
N ILE A 52 16.62 6.21 11.82
CA ILE A 52 15.46 7.09 11.59
C ILE A 52 15.90 8.25 10.70
N GLY A 53 15.16 8.49 9.61
CA GLY A 53 15.50 9.51 8.62
C GLY A 53 16.49 9.05 7.55
N ALA A 54 17.06 7.84 7.63
CA ALA A 54 17.80 7.27 6.54
C ALA A 54 16.92 7.21 5.28
N GLN A 55 17.49 7.56 4.14
CA GLN A 55 16.74 7.74 2.90
C GLN A 55 17.38 6.96 1.76
N TRP A 56 16.52 6.32 0.98
CA TRP A 56 16.83 5.87 -0.36
C TRP A 56 16.13 6.79 -1.36
N GLN A 57 16.84 7.15 -2.43
CA GLN A 57 16.31 7.95 -3.52
C GLN A 57 16.60 7.22 -4.83
N SER A 58 15.60 7.15 -5.70
CA SER A 58 15.78 6.50 -7.00
C SER A 58 16.70 7.35 -7.89
N THR A 59 17.66 6.68 -8.54
CA THR A 59 18.59 7.32 -9.48
C THR A 59 17.92 7.61 -10.83
N VAL A 60 16.88 6.86 -11.20
CA VAL A 60 16.14 7.02 -12.45
C VAL A 60 14.87 7.85 -12.29
N VAL A 61 14.29 7.89 -11.07
CA VAL A 61 13.17 8.76 -10.71
C VAL A 61 13.55 9.60 -9.48
N PRO A 62 14.30 10.71 -9.63
CA PRO A 62 14.78 11.50 -8.49
C PRO A 62 13.68 12.05 -7.58
N ALA A 63 12.44 12.13 -8.06
CA ALA A 63 11.28 12.53 -7.29
C ALA A 63 10.74 11.44 -6.35
N LEU A 64 11.21 10.19 -6.49
CA LEU A 64 10.84 9.06 -5.64
C LEU A 64 11.85 8.92 -4.50
N THR A 65 11.38 9.04 -3.28
CA THR A 65 12.16 8.85 -2.06
C THR A 65 11.47 7.88 -1.11
N ILE A 66 12.26 7.10 -0.39
CA ILE A 66 11.80 6.24 0.69
C ILE A 66 12.62 6.60 1.92
N THR A 67 11.95 6.97 3.00
CA THR A 67 12.59 7.44 4.23
C THR A 67 12.16 6.58 5.40
N ARG A 68 13.11 6.13 6.23
CA ARG A 68 12.82 5.43 7.49
C ARG A 68 12.08 6.33 8.46
N THR A 69 10.98 5.84 8.99
CA THR A 69 10.21 6.52 10.05
C THR A 69 10.44 5.91 11.43
N SER A 70 10.97 4.68 11.48
CA SER A 70 11.39 3.97 12.68
C SER A 70 12.59 3.09 12.38
N MET A 71 13.27 2.60 13.43
CA MET A 71 14.47 1.78 13.26
C MET A 71 14.20 0.42 12.58
N ALA A 72 12.99 -0.11 12.75
CA ALA A 72 12.51 -1.29 12.07
C ALA A 72 11.06 -1.05 11.62
N ASN A 73 10.64 -1.74 10.56
CA ASN A 73 9.26 -1.90 10.14
C ASN A 73 8.53 -0.65 9.61
N GLY A 74 9.09 0.56 9.67
CA GLY A 74 8.40 1.79 9.27
C GLY A 74 9.13 2.60 8.19
N VAL A 75 8.40 2.96 7.14
CA VAL A 75 8.88 3.87 6.08
C VAL A 75 7.81 4.84 5.61
N ARG A 76 8.25 5.98 5.08
CA ARG A 76 7.47 6.91 4.27
C ARG A 76 7.98 6.86 2.84
N VAL A 77 7.11 6.57 1.89
CA VAL A 77 7.39 6.54 0.46
C VAL A 77 6.72 7.76 -0.17
N GLU A 78 7.50 8.60 -0.82
CA GLU A 78 7.01 9.82 -1.46
C GLU A 78 7.43 9.82 -2.93
N LEU A 79 6.44 9.99 -3.82
CA LEU A 79 6.67 10.44 -5.19
C LEU A 79 6.17 11.87 -5.27
N LYS A 80 7.11 12.82 -5.32
CA LYS A 80 6.83 14.26 -5.17
C LYS A 80 5.69 14.72 -6.08
N GLY A 81 4.64 15.27 -5.47
CA GLY A 81 3.47 15.81 -6.17
C GLY A 81 2.49 14.77 -6.70
N VAL A 82 2.71 13.48 -6.45
CA VAL A 82 1.85 12.38 -6.91
C VAL A 82 1.25 11.63 -5.72
N PHE A 83 2.08 11.10 -4.83
CA PHE A 83 1.59 10.43 -3.61
C PHE A 83 2.60 10.53 -2.46
N ASP A 84 2.06 10.34 -1.26
CA ASP A 84 2.79 10.20 -0.01
C ASP A 84 2.14 9.05 0.78
N ILE A 85 2.92 8.02 1.05
CA ILE A 85 2.47 6.77 1.66
C ILE A 85 3.30 6.55 2.91
N MET A 86 2.63 6.52 4.05
CA MET A 86 3.23 6.03 5.29
C MET A 86 2.85 4.57 5.46
N THR A 87 3.82 3.71 5.70
CA THR A 87 3.54 2.32 6.03
C THR A 87 4.33 1.84 7.22
N LYS A 88 3.74 0.91 7.96
CA LYS A 88 4.40 0.18 9.02
C LYS A 88 4.00 -1.29 8.96
N VAL A 89 4.98 -2.18 9.07
CA VAL A 89 4.71 -3.60 9.32
C VAL A 89 4.34 -3.77 10.79
N VAL A 90 3.21 -4.39 11.06
CA VAL A 90 2.67 -4.61 12.41
C VAL A 90 2.23 -6.08 12.55
N PRO A 91 2.26 -6.65 13.76
CA PRO A 91 1.74 -7.99 13.99
C PRO A 91 0.21 -7.97 14.04
N ILE A 92 -0.41 -9.09 13.69
CA ILE A 92 -1.79 -9.37 14.09
C ILE A 92 -1.80 -9.61 15.60
N THR A 93 -2.59 -8.85 16.33
CA THR A 93 -2.71 -8.99 17.79
C THR A 93 -3.69 -10.09 18.18
N GLU A 94 -3.66 -10.52 19.44
CA GLU A 94 -4.69 -11.44 19.98
C GLU A 94 -6.09 -10.84 19.92
N GLU A 95 -6.20 -9.52 20.08
CA GLU A 95 -7.47 -8.81 19.97
C GLU A 95 -8.01 -8.85 18.54
N ASP A 96 -7.17 -8.58 17.54
CA ASP A 96 -7.52 -8.75 16.12
C ASP A 96 -7.96 -10.19 15.85
N SER A 97 -7.17 -11.17 16.31
CA SER A 97 -7.49 -12.58 16.16
C SER A 97 -8.87 -12.93 16.73
N ARG A 98 -9.23 -12.39 17.90
CA ARG A 98 -10.54 -12.60 18.53
C ARG A 98 -11.68 -11.94 17.75
N ILE A 99 -11.48 -10.72 17.24
CA ILE A 99 -12.52 -9.99 16.50
C ILE A 99 -12.82 -10.67 15.16
N TYR A 100 -11.77 -11.19 14.50
CA TYR A 100 -11.86 -11.74 13.14
C TYR A 100 -11.86 -13.28 13.09
N ASN A 101 -11.81 -13.95 14.24
CA ASN A 101 -11.74 -15.42 14.38
C ASN A 101 -10.57 -16.04 13.58
N TYR A 102 -9.38 -15.46 13.71
CA TYR A 102 -8.20 -15.96 13.01
C TYR A 102 -7.48 -17.10 13.73
N ASP A 103 -7.76 -17.34 15.02
CA ASP A 103 -7.09 -18.35 15.85
C ASP A 103 -5.55 -18.26 15.80
N VAL A 104 -5.02 -17.02 15.75
CA VAL A 104 -3.58 -16.74 15.85
C VAL A 104 -3.06 -17.15 17.23
N THR A 105 -1.90 -17.80 17.26
CA THR A 105 -1.18 -18.18 18.48
C THR A 105 0.16 -17.44 18.54
N GLU A 106 0.83 -17.42 19.70
CA GLU A 106 2.13 -16.72 19.86
C GLU A 106 3.21 -17.16 18.85
N ASP A 107 3.17 -18.43 18.40
CA ASP A 107 4.12 -19.02 17.45
C ASP A 107 3.69 -18.92 15.97
N ASP A 108 2.55 -18.27 15.72
CA ASP A 108 1.97 -18.03 14.39
C ASP A 108 1.71 -16.54 14.17
N SER A 109 2.63 -15.70 14.65
CA SER A 109 2.48 -14.24 14.59
C SER A 109 2.61 -13.76 13.15
N LEU A 110 1.48 -13.53 12.50
CA LEU A 110 1.44 -12.99 11.16
C LEU A 110 1.67 -11.47 11.19
N ALA A 111 2.31 -10.95 10.15
CA ALA A 111 2.55 -9.53 9.98
C ALA A 111 1.76 -8.99 8.79
N HIS A 112 1.31 -7.74 8.89
CA HIS A 112 0.66 -7.03 7.81
C HIS A 112 1.11 -5.58 7.76
N LEU A 113 0.72 -4.89 6.69
CA LEU A 113 0.95 -3.46 6.52
C LEU A 113 -0.21 -2.68 7.16
N ASP A 114 0.14 -1.78 8.06
CA ASP A 114 -0.63 -0.60 8.40
C ASP A 114 -0.21 0.53 7.45
N ILE A 115 -1.18 1.20 6.81
CA ILE A 115 -0.91 2.08 5.68
C ILE A 115 -1.79 3.33 5.71
N GLY A 116 -1.14 4.48 5.62
CA GLY A 116 -1.77 5.76 5.30
C GLY A 116 -1.40 6.21 3.89
N PHE A 117 -2.39 6.57 3.08
CA PHE A 117 -2.17 7.10 1.72
C PHE A 117 -2.64 8.54 1.63
N LYS A 118 -1.87 9.35 0.93
CA LYS A 118 -2.29 10.65 0.44
C LYS A 118 -1.91 10.78 -1.02
N PHE A 119 -2.91 11.02 -1.87
CA PHE A 119 -2.72 11.24 -3.30
C PHE A 119 -2.88 12.72 -3.62
N TYR A 120 -2.13 13.18 -4.62
CA TYR A 120 -2.13 14.56 -5.10
C TYR A 120 -2.53 14.60 -6.58
N GLY A 121 -3.17 15.68 -7.02
CA GLY A 121 -3.44 15.92 -8.44
C GLY A 121 -4.34 14.88 -9.13
N LEU A 122 -5.20 14.18 -8.37
CA LEU A 122 -6.15 13.23 -8.93
C LEU A 122 -7.20 13.94 -9.81
N THR A 123 -7.55 13.33 -10.94
CA THR A 123 -8.65 13.77 -11.80
C THR A 123 -9.97 13.14 -11.37
N ASP A 124 -11.10 13.64 -11.86
CA ASP A 124 -12.43 13.04 -11.60
C ASP A 124 -12.59 11.61 -12.18
N ASN A 125 -11.64 11.15 -13.01
CA ASN A 125 -11.61 9.78 -13.51
C ASN A 125 -10.96 8.79 -12.52
N VAL A 126 -10.49 9.25 -11.36
CA VAL A 126 -9.94 8.38 -10.32
C VAL A 126 -10.96 7.31 -9.92
N HIS A 127 -10.50 6.08 -9.77
CA HIS A 127 -11.32 4.93 -9.43
C HIS A 127 -10.55 4.04 -8.45
N GLY A 128 -11.22 3.01 -7.92
CA GLY A 128 -10.67 2.14 -6.88
C GLY A 128 -11.52 2.22 -5.62
N ILE A 129 -11.35 1.25 -4.71
CA ILE A 129 -12.09 1.23 -3.44
C ILE A 129 -11.83 2.54 -2.66
N LEU A 130 -10.56 2.90 -2.49
CA LEU A 130 -10.16 4.16 -1.86
C LEU A 130 -10.10 5.31 -2.88
N GLY A 131 -9.66 5.07 -4.11
CA GLY A 131 -9.51 6.13 -5.10
C GLY A 131 -10.81 6.89 -5.39
N GLN A 132 -11.95 6.18 -5.44
CA GLN A 132 -13.25 6.82 -5.68
C GLN A 132 -13.64 7.82 -4.58
N THR A 133 -13.12 7.69 -3.35
CA THR A 133 -13.44 8.60 -2.25
C THR A 133 -12.81 9.98 -2.40
N TYR A 134 -11.86 10.14 -3.33
CA TYR A 134 -11.22 11.41 -3.66
C TYR A 134 -11.98 12.20 -4.73
N ARG A 135 -13.01 11.61 -5.35
CA ARG A 135 -13.83 12.33 -6.35
C ARG A 135 -14.70 13.38 -5.69
N SER A 136 -14.87 14.50 -6.37
CA SER A 136 -15.72 15.61 -5.93
C SER A 136 -17.20 15.22 -5.79
N ASP A 137 -17.66 14.25 -6.59
CA ASP A 137 -19.03 13.74 -6.61
C ASP A 137 -19.22 12.45 -5.79
N TYR A 138 -18.23 12.05 -4.98
CA TYR A 138 -18.34 10.85 -4.16
C TYR A 138 -19.39 11.03 -3.05
N ILE A 139 -20.36 10.11 -3.03
CA ILE A 139 -21.37 10.02 -1.96
C ILE A 139 -21.14 8.72 -1.22
N ASN A 140 -20.86 8.82 0.09
CA ASN A 140 -20.73 7.65 0.95
C ASN A 140 -22.09 6.94 1.10
N LYS A 141 -22.19 5.72 0.58
CA LYS A 141 -23.37 4.86 0.70
C LYS A 141 -23.22 3.77 1.76
N LEU A 142 -22.11 3.74 2.49
CA LEU A 142 -21.89 2.76 3.53
C LEU A 142 -22.77 3.03 4.74
N ASN A 143 -23.25 1.96 5.36
CA ASN A 143 -23.91 2.06 6.65
C ASN A 143 -22.85 2.32 7.74
N VAL A 144 -22.66 3.59 8.08
CA VAL A 144 -21.69 4.03 9.10
C VAL A 144 -22.03 3.58 10.54
N SER A 145 -23.21 3.01 10.75
CA SER A 145 -23.59 2.40 12.04
C SER A 145 -23.26 0.91 12.14
N SER A 146 -22.84 0.27 11.04
CA SER A 146 -22.33 -1.11 11.07
C SER A 146 -20.95 -1.15 11.71
N SER A 147 -20.69 -2.16 12.54
CA SER A 147 -19.35 -2.38 13.12
C SER A 147 -18.28 -2.66 12.06
N MET A 148 -18.66 -3.08 10.85
CA MET A 148 -17.74 -3.36 9.76
C MET A 148 -18.38 -3.15 8.39
N PRO A 149 -18.48 -1.90 7.92
CA PRO A 149 -19.02 -1.61 6.60
C PRO A 149 -18.04 -2.07 5.51
N VAL A 150 -18.48 -2.97 4.63
CA VAL A 150 -17.68 -3.48 3.52
C VAL A 150 -17.89 -2.58 2.29
N MET A 151 -16.79 -2.10 1.71
CA MET A 151 -16.80 -1.33 0.46
C MET A 151 -16.20 -2.17 -0.68
N GLY A 152 -16.82 -2.09 -1.86
CA GLY A 152 -16.26 -2.63 -3.09
C GLY A 152 -17.10 -3.77 -3.66
N GLY A 153 -16.42 -4.73 -4.27
CA GLY A 153 -17.02 -5.89 -4.93
C GLY A 153 -15.91 -6.68 -5.60
N VAL A 154 -15.57 -7.84 -5.04
CA VAL A 154 -14.37 -8.63 -5.41
C VAL A 154 -14.21 -8.76 -6.93
N ALA A 155 -15.29 -9.10 -7.65
CA ALA A 155 -15.28 -9.27 -9.10
C ALA A 155 -14.80 -8.04 -9.91
N SER A 156 -14.89 -6.83 -9.35
CA SER A 156 -14.42 -5.61 -10.02
C SER A 156 -12.92 -5.36 -9.83
N TYR A 157 -12.32 -5.91 -8.78
CA TYR A 157 -10.98 -5.53 -8.30
C TYR A 157 -9.96 -6.67 -8.33
N VAL A 158 -10.38 -7.90 -8.61
CA VAL A 158 -9.45 -9.03 -8.80
C VAL A 158 -8.55 -8.78 -10.01
N THR A 159 -7.25 -8.98 -9.82
CA THR A 159 -6.20 -8.93 -10.84
C THR A 159 -5.48 -10.27 -10.92
N SER A 160 -4.75 -10.55 -12.01
CA SER A 160 -3.95 -11.79 -12.14
C SER A 160 -2.63 -11.76 -11.37
N ASP A 161 -2.12 -10.57 -11.06
CA ASP A 161 -0.85 -10.34 -10.36
C ASP A 161 -0.90 -9.02 -9.58
N ILE A 162 0.00 -8.83 -8.61
CA ILE A 162 0.11 -7.61 -7.79
C ILE A 162 0.39 -6.35 -8.63
N PHE A 163 1.03 -6.50 -9.80
CA PHE A 163 1.26 -5.41 -10.75
C PHE A 163 0.35 -5.50 -11.98
N ALA A 164 -0.56 -6.47 -12.08
CA ALA A 164 -1.44 -6.55 -13.24
C ALA A 164 -2.45 -5.39 -13.25
N THR A 165 -2.83 -4.97 -14.46
CA THR A 165 -3.79 -3.88 -14.71
C THR A 165 -5.01 -4.39 -15.44
N ASP A 166 -5.42 -5.62 -15.13
CA ASP A 166 -6.42 -6.40 -15.84
C ASP A 166 -7.74 -6.55 -15.07
N CYS A 167 -7.91 -5.84 -13.96
CA CYS A 167 -9.21 -5.80 -13.28
C CYS A 167 -10.24 -5.00 -14.09
N LYS A 168 -11.52 -5.34 -13.90
CA LYS A 168 -12.65 -4.79 -14.67
C LYS A 168 -12.74 -3.26 -14.66
N VAL A 169 -12.25 -2.62 -13.61
CA VAL A 169 -12.31 -1.16 -13.42
C VAL A 169 -10.95 -0.47 -13.56
N ALA A 170 -9.92 -1.19 -14.03
CA ALA A 170 -8.59 -0.64 -14.23
C ALA A 170 -8.64 0.58 -15.18
N ARG A 171 -7.94 1.65 -14.80
CA ARG A 171 -7.75 2.84 -15.64
C ARG A 171 -6.38 2.87 -16.34
N PHE A 172 -5.52 1.92 -16.02
CA PHE A 172 -4.21 1.75 -16.65
C PHE A 172 -4.35 1.06 -18.01
N GLY A 173 -3.57 1.49 -19.01
CA GLY A 173 -3.47 0.80 -20.31
C GLY A 173 -4.62 1.04 -21.30
N HIS A 174 -5.58 1.92 -21.00
CA HIS A 174 -6.39 2.53 -22.06
C HIS A 174 -5.51 3.59 -22.75
N ASN A 175 -5.44 3.56 -24.08
CA ASN A 175 -4.74 4.54 -24.93
C ASN A 175 -5.33 5.95 -24.80
N GLY A 176 -5.20 6.56 -23.62
CA GLY A 176 -5.47 7.96 -23.35
C GLY A 176 -4.33 8.44 -22.48
N ASP A 177 -3.52 9.34 -23.02
CA ASP A 177 -2.38 9.97 -22.37
C ASP A 177 -2.69 10.25 -20.90
N ILE A 178 -2.00 9.55 -20.00
CA ILE A 178 -1.87 10.00 -18.62
C ILE A 178 -0.98 11.23 -18.70
N SER A 179 -1.60 12.39 -18.98
CA SER A 179 -0.94 13.68 -18.83
C SER A 179 -0.64 13.86 -17.35
N MET A 180 0.54 13.41 -16.95
CA MET A 180 1.17 13.85 -15.72
C MET A 180 1.30 15.37 -15.85
N ILE A 181 0.46 16.11 -15.13
CA ILE A 181 0.66 17.55 -14.95
C ILE A 181 1.97 17.67 -14.17
N THR A 182 3.10 17.78 -14.87
CA THR A 182 4.34 18.23 -14.26
C THR A 182 4.11 19.64 -13.78
N ALA A 183 3.77 19.80 -12.50
CA ALA A 183 3.84 21.09 -11.84
C ALA A 183 5.31 21.53 -11.89
N ARG A 184 5.63 22.47 -12.77
CA ARG A 184 6.92 23.15 -12.74
C ARG A 184 6.99 23.88 -11.41
N ALA A 185 7.99 23.53 -10.60
CA ALA A 185 8.37 24.37 -9.48
C ALA A 185 8.98 25.65 -10.05
N ASN A 186 8.40 26.79 -9.70
CA ASN A 186 9.05 28.10 -9.84
C ASN A 186 10.14 28.25 -8.79
#